data_AF-A0AAP0LSP8-F1
#
_entry.id   AF-A0AAP0LSP8-F1
#
_cell.length_a   1.000
_cell.length_b   1.000
_cell.length_c   1.000
_cell.angle_alpha   90.00
_cell.angle_beta   90.00
_cell.angle_gamma   90.00
#
_symmetry.space_group_name_H-M   'P 1'
#
loop_
_entity.id
_entity.type
_entity.pdbx_description
1 polymer ?
#
loop_
_entity_poly.entity_id
_entity_poly.type
_entity_poly.pdbx_seq_one_letter_code
_entity_poly.pdbx_strand_id
1 'polypeptide(L)'
;MTIKSIIHDMMWRRSHRVVGDAADHDMAGGSSPTCCWANLPQELLREILAKIEAADSAWPSRRSVVACAGVCRSWRQITKEIVKVPELSGYLTFPISVKQPGPRDYLLQCFIKRNRSTQTYHLYLSLTNALADDGKFLLAARKCRRATCTDYIISLHSDDMSKGSSTYLGKLRSNFLGTKFIVYDGQPPHAGAKMTRSRSTRLANLKQVSPRIPFGNYSVAHISYELNVLGSRGPRRMQCVMDSIPASAIESGGVAPTQTEFLFSNADSFPSIPFFRSKSNRSEKFLSGPLACQKDGVLVLRNKAPRWHEQLQCWCLNFHGRVTVASVKNFQLVASPENGPAGLEHEKIILQFGKVGKDLFTMDYRYPISAFQAFAICLSSFDTKIACE
;
A
#
# COMPACT_ATOMS: atom_id res chain seq x y z
N MET A 1 15.47 -21.73 -27.23
CA MET A 1 14.21 -21.36 -26.53
C MET A 1 14.25 -19.89 -26.20
N THR A 2 13.23 -19.12 -26.57
CA THR A 2 13.16 -17.68 -26.23
C THR A 2 12.56 -17.50 -24.84
N ILE A 3 12.95 -16.46 -24.11
CA ILE A 3 12.35 -16.13 -22.79
C ILE A 3 10.83 -16.01 -22.87
N LYS A 4 10.31 -15.52 -24.01
CA LYS A 4 8.87 -15.49 -24.32
C LYS A 4 8.25 -16.89 -24.42
N SER A 5 8.91 -17.86 -25.05
CA SER A 5 8.44 -19.26 -25.05
C SER A 5 8.43 -19.90 -23.67
N ILE A 6 9.38 -19.50 -22.80
CA ILE A 6 9.47 -19.98 -21.41
C ILE A 6 8.31 -19.41 -20.59
N ILE A 7 8.06 -18.10 -20.67
CA ILE A 7 6.95 -17.44 -19.97
C ILE A 7 5.59 -17.99 -20.46
N HIS A 8 5.46 -18.28 -21.75
CA HIS A 8 4.25 -18.86 -22.32
C HIS A 8 3.98 -20.28 -21.80
N ASP A 9 5.00 -21.15 -21.76
CA ASP A 9 4.87 -22.50 -21.16
C ASP A 9 4.53 -22.43 -19.65
N MET A 10 5.09 -21.45 -18.93
CA MET A 10 4.81 -21.21 -17.51
C MET A 10 3.37 -20.75 -17.26
N MET A 11 2.85 -19.84 -18.10
CA MET A 11 1.45 -19.38 -18.02
C MET A 11 0.47 -20.50 -18.39
N TRP A 12 0.80 -21.30 -19.41
CA TRP A 12 0.01 -22.45 -19.85
C TRP A 12 -0.14 -23.51 -18.75
N ARG A 13 0.97 -23.91 -18.11
CA ARG A 13 0.93 -24.88 -16.99
C ARG A 13 0.18 -24.40 -15.76
N ARG A 14 0.07 -23.07 -15.56
CA ARG A 14 -0.72 -22.48 -14.46
C ARG A 14 -2.22 -22.54 -14.73
N SER A 15 -2.65 -22.42 -15.99
CA SER A 15 -4.06 -22.55 -16.40
C SER A 15 -4.59 -23.95 -16.16
N HIS A 16 -3.79 -24.99 -16.45
CA HIS A 16 -4.19 -26.39 -16.24
C HIS A 16 -4.24 -26.80 -14.76
N ARG A 17 -3.56 -26.10 -13.85
CA ARG A 17 -3.65 -26.34 -12.39
C ARG A 17 -4.87 -25.71 -11.72
N VAL A 18 -5.55 -24.77 -12.39
CA VAL A 18 -6.77 -24.13 -11.85
C VAL A 18 -8.05 -24.82 -12.35
N VAL A 19 -7.96 -25.68 -13.37
CA VAL A 19 -9.12 -26.31 -14.02
C VAL A 19 -9.20 -27.84 -13.80
N GLY A 20 -8.18 -28.47 -13.23
CA GLY A 20 -8.15 -29.92 -13.02
C GLY A 20 -8.54 -30.37 -11.61
N ASP A 21 -9.76 -30.06 -11.17
CA ASP A 21 -10.39 -30.71 -10.00
C ASP A 21 -11.81 -31.18 -10.40
N ALA A 22 -11.87 -32.19 -11.28
CA ALA A 22 -13.03 -33.08 -11.46
C ALA A 22 -12.68 -34.25 -12.41
N ALA A 23 -12.71 -35.48 -11.89
CA ALA A 23 -12.59 -36.80 -12.56
C ALA A 23 -11.20 -37.13 -13.17
N ASP A 24 -10.63 -38.34 -13.12
CA ASP A 24 -11.14 -39.69 -12.85
C ASP A 24 -9.97 -40.62 -12.42
N HIS A 25 -10.31 -41.83 -11.98
CA HIS A 25 -9.46 -42.88 -11.38
C HIS A 25 -8.30 -43.47 -12.23
N ASP A 26 -7.27 -43.92 -11.50
CA ASP A 26 -6.41 -45.12 -11.65
C ASP A 26 -5.29 -45.30 -12.72
N MET A 27 -4.12 -45.70 -12.16
CA MET A 27 -3.02 -46.55 -12.65
C MET A 27 -2.10 -46.07 -13.79
N ALA A 28 -0.88 -45.65 -13.42
CA ALA A 28 0.40 -46.23 -13.88
C ALA A 28 1.60 -45.40 -13.37
N GLY A 29 2.65 -46.09 -12.93
CA GLY A 29 3.87 -45.50 -12.40
C GLY A 29 4.57 -44.58 -13.41
N GLY A 30 4.65 -43.30 -13.05
CA GLY A 30 5.54 -42.32 -13.66
C GLY A 30 5.92 -41.34 -12.57
N SER A 31 7.21 -41.25 -12.25
CA SER A 31 7.74 -40.20 -11.38
C SER A 31 7.18 -38.86 -11.84
N SER A 32 6.48 -38.14 -10.94
CA SER A 32 6.09 -36.77 -11.25
C SER A 32 7.36 -36.04 -11.69
N PRO A 33 7.43 -35.39 -12.86
CA PRO A 33 8.64 -34.71 -13.27
C PRO A 33 8.89 -33.62 -12.23
N THR A 34 9.91 -33.83 -11.39
CA THR A 34 10.46 -32.79 -10.55
C THR A 34 10.71 -31.61 -11.46
N CYS A 35 10.09 -30.47 -11.13
CA CYS A 35 10.12 -29.28 -11.98
C CYS A 35 11.58 -29.02 -12.38
N CYS A 36 11.93 -29.20 -13.65
CA CYS A 36 13.31 -29.09 -14.14
C CYS A 36 13.95 -27.75 -13.78
N TRP A 37 13.11 -26.72 -13.60
CA TRP A 37 13.48 -25.38 -13.15
C TRP A 37 13.91 -25.27 -11.69
N ALA A 38 13.60 -26.26 -10.85
CA ALA A 38 14.07 -26.33 -9.47
C ALA A 38 15.55 -26.77 -9.37
N ASN A 39 16.09 -27.37 -10.43
CA ASN A 39 17.46 -27.88 -10.49
C ASN A 39 18.45 -26.89 -11.15
N LEU A 40 17.99 -25.70 -11.57
CA LEU A 40 18.85 -24.68 -12.15
C LEU A 40 19.81 -24.14 -11.08
N PRO A 41 21.13 -24.01 -11.35
CA PRO A 41 22.06 -23.36 -10.43
C PRO A 41 21.57 -21.97 -10.01
N GLN A 42 21.71 -21.63 -8.72
CA GLN A 42 21.13 -20.40 -8.18
C GLN A 42 21.71 -19.13 -8.81
N GLU A 43 22.98 -19.18 -9.22
CA GLU A 43 23.71 -18.09 -9.87
C GLU A 43 23.11 -17.81 -11.25
N LEU A 44 22.92 -18.85 -12.06
CA LEU A 44 22.30 -18.73 -13.37
C LEU A 44 20.84 -18.28 -13.25
N LEU A 45 20.11 -18.79 -12.26
CA LEU A 45 18.75 -18.36 -11.97
C LEU A 45 18.70 -16.87 -11.61
N ARG A 46 19.62 -16.38 -10.76
CA ARG A 46 19.75 -14.97 -10.41
C ARG A 46 19.99 -14.11 -11.63
N GLU A 47 20.91 -14.50 -12.52
CA GLU A 47 21.20 -13.76 -13.75
C GLU A 47 19.99 -13.68 -14.68
N ILE A 48 19.27 -14.79 -14.87
CA ILE A 48 18.07 -14.82 -15.71
C ILE A 48 16.99 -13.90 -15.13
N LEU A 49 16.73 -14.00 -13.83
CA LEU A 49 15.71 -13.18 -13.17
C LEU A 49 16.08 -11.69 -13.14
N ALA A 50 17.36 -11.35 -12.99
CA ALA A 50 17.85 -9.99 -13.08
C ALA A 50 17.67 -9.41 -14.49
N LYS A 51 17.94 -10.21 -15.53
CA LYS A 51 17.66 -9.82 -16.93
C LYS A 51 16.17 -9.61 -17.19
N ILE A 52 15.30 -10.46 -16.64
CA ILE A 52 13.85 -10.31 -16.76
C ILE A 52 13.37 -9.03 -16.05
N GLU A 53 13.84 -8.78 -14.83
CA GLU A 53 13.50 -7.57 -14.07
C GLU A 53 13.95 -6.29 -14.79
N ALA A 54 15.12 -6.30 -15.44
CA ALA A 54 15.60 -5.17 -16.22
C ALA A 54 14.84 -4.96 -17.54
N ALA A 55 14.37 -6.05 -18.17
CA ALA A 55 13.64 -5.98 -19.44
C ALA A 55 12.17 -5.56 -19.26
N ASP A 56 11.51 -5.99 -18.20
CA ASP A 56 10.07 -5.80 -17.97
C ASP A 56 9.78 -4.66 -16.96
N SER A 57 10.10 -3.43 -17.37
CA SER A 57 9.95 -2.23 -16.54
C SER A 57 8.52 -1.68 -16.44
N ALA A 58 7.65 -1.94 -17.43
CA ALA A 58 6.28 -1.42 -17.48
C ALA A 58 5.21 -2.51 -17.32
N TRP A 59 4.03 -2.15 -16.83
CA TRP A 59 2.87 -3.03 -16.90
C TRP A 59 2.28 -2.97 -18.33
N PRO A 60 1.81 -4.09 -18.93
CA PRO A 60 1.61 -5.41 -18.35
C PRO A 60 2.80 -6.38 -18.46
N SER A 61 3.89 -6.05 -19.17
CA SER A 61 5.01 -6.98 -19.36
C SER A 61 5.64 -7.41 -18.03
N ARG A 62 5.66 -6.52 -17.03
CA ARG A 62 6.08 -6.79 -15.64
C ARG A 62 5.31 -7.92 -14.94
N ARG A 63 4.21 -8.44 -15.53
CA ARG A 63 3.56 -9.69 -15.10
C ARG A 63 4.53 -10.88 -15.14
N SER A 64 5.52 -10.89 -16.04
CA SER A 64 6.51 -11.96 -16.11
C SER A 64 7.31 -12.08 -14.81
N VAL A 65 7.74 -10.95 -14.23
CA VAL A 65 8.46 -10.91 -12.95
C VAL A 65 7.62 -11.54 -11.83
N VAL A 66 6.33 -11.21 -11.79
CA VAL A 66 5.39 -11.80 -10.83
C VAL A 66 5.19 -13.30 -11.08
N ALA A 67 5.14 -13.72 -12.34
CA ALA A 67 5.01 -15.12 -12.72
C ALA A 67 6.25 -15.93 -12.31
N CYS A 68 7.45 -15.38 -12.44
CA CYS A 68 8.70 -15.99 -11.98
C CYS A 68 8.66 -16.30 -10.47
N ALA A 69 8.18 -15.36 -9.65
CA ALA A 69 8.00 -15.58 -8.21
C ALA A 69 6.95 -16.66 -7.86
N GLY A 70 6.14 -17.07 -8.85
CA GLY A 70 5.10 -18.09 -8.72
C GLY A 70 5.57 -19.52 -9.03
N VAL A 71 6.78 -19.72 -9.55
CA VAL A 71 7.24 -21.02 -10.07
C VAL A 71 7.49 -22.04 -8.96
N CYS A 72 8.39 -21.72 -8.02
CA CYS A 72 8.73 -22.55 -6.88
C CYS A 72 9.31 -21.67 -5.75
N ARG A 73 9.59 -22.26 -4.57
CA ARG A 73 10.12 -21.53 -3.41
C ARG A 73 11.47 -20.84 -3.71
N SER A 74 12.37 -21.53 -4.41
CA SER A 74 13.69 -21.00 -4.79
C SER A 74 13.57 -19.76 -5.70
N TRP A 75 12.80 -19.86 -6.79
CA TRP A 75 12.54 -18.73 -7.68
C TRP A 75 11.88 -17.57 -6.96
N ARG A 76 10.91 -17.84 -6.08
CA ARG A 76 10.25 -16.82 -5.27
C ARG A 76 11.23 -16.05 -4.41
N GLN A 77 12.11 -16.75 -3.71
CA GLN A 77 13.09 -16.14 -2.81
C GLN A 77 14.05 -15.25 -3.60
N ILE A 78 14.62 -15.78 -4.68
CA ILE A 78 15.56 -15.03 -5.53
C ILE A 78 14.87 -13.85 -6.21
N THR A 79 13.63 -14.00 -6.69
CA THR A 79 12.90 -12.88 -7.31
C THR A 79 12.64 -11.76 -6.29
N LYS A 80 12.30 -12.10 -5.03
CA LYS A 80 12.13 -11.10 -3.96
C LYS A 80 13.44 -10.38 -3.61
N GLU A 81 14.58 -11.05 -3.71
CA GLU A 81 15.91 -10.44 -3.50
C GLU A 81 16.27 -9.46 -4.62
N ILE A 82 15.92 -9.80 -5.87
CA ILE A 82 16.25 -9.00 -7.06
C ILE A 82 15.33 -7.78 -7.19
N VAL A 83 14.04 -7.97 -6.93
CA VAL A 83 13.04 -6.89 -7.08
C VAL A 83 13.18 -5.89 -5.93
N LYS A 84 13.69 -4.71 -6.27
CA LYS A 84 13.83 -3.61 -5.32
C LYS A 84 12.48 -3.03 -4.91
N VAL A 85 12.39 -2.57 -3.66
CA VAL A 85 11.20 -1.88 -3.11
C VAL A 85 10.84 -0.61 -3.90
N PRO A 86 9.58 -0.15 -3.87
CA PRO A 86 9.12 1.00 -4.65
C PRO A 86 9.86 2.30 -4.34
N GLU A 87 10.43 2.45 -3.13
CA GLU A 87 11.31 3.57 -2.80
C GLU A 87 12.51 3.67 -3.75
N LEU A 88 13.09 2.53 -4.13
CA LEU A 88 14.30 2.46 -4.95
C LEU A 88 14.00 2.22 -6.43
N SER A 89 12.95 1.46 -6.74
CA SER A 89 12.60 1.09 -8.12
C SER A 89 11.51 1.95 -8.74
N GLY A 90 10.63 2.54 -7.92
CA GLY A 90 9.37 3.12 -8.38
C GLY A 90 8.34 2.10 -8.85
N TYR A 91 8.61 0.80 -8.76
CA TYR A 91 7.71 -0.21 -9.29
C TYR A 91 6.87 -0.89 -8.21
N LEU A 92 5.55 -0.89 -8.40
CA LEU A 92 4.61 -1.65 -7.57
C LEU A 92 4.44 -3.07 -8.12
N THR A 93 5.42 -3.93 -7.89
CA THR A 93 5.48 -5.27 -8.53
C THR A 93 4.60 -6.28 -7.81
N PHE A 94 4.82 -6.46 -6.51
CA PHE A 94 4.12 -7.43 -5.69
C PHE A 94 2.97 -6.79 -4.91
N PRO A 95 1.98 -7.57 -4.44
CA PRO A 95 0.90 -7.03 -3.61
C PRO A 95 1.39 -6.26 -2.38
N ILE A 96 2.51 -6.68 -1.75
CA ILE A 96 3.06 -5.99 -0.58
C ILE A 96 3.57 -4.58 -0.89
N SER A 97 3.93 -4.30 -2.16
CA SER A 97 4.44 -2.99 -2.57
C SER A 97 3.46 -1.84 -2.30
N VAL A 98 2.15 -2.11 -2.20
CA VAL A 98 1.15 -1.08 -1.85
C VAL A 98 1.25 -0.59 -0.40
N LYS A 99 1.94 -1.34 0.47
CA LYS A 99 2.25 -1.00 1.87
C LYS A 99 3.65 -0.40 2.04
N GLN A 100 4.45 -0.37 0.98
CA GLN A 100 5.81 0.16 1.00
C GLN A 100 5.82 1.64 0.58
N PRO A 101 6.74 2.45 1.11
CA PRO A 101 6.89 3.85 0.70
C PRO A 101 7.11 4.01 -0.81
N GLY A 102 6.59 5.09 -1.39
CA GLY A 102 6.88 5.46 -2.78
C GLY A 102 8.33 5.93 -2.99
N PRO A 103 8.72 6.25 -4.23
CA PRO A 103 10.03 6.82 -4.55
C PRO A 103 10.21 8.22 -3.93
N ARG A 104 11.46 8.67 -3.76
CA ARG A 104 11.77 9.99 -3.19
C ARG A 104 11.69 11.13 -4.20
N ASP A 105 12.17 10.87 -5.41
CA ASP A 105 12.47 11.92 -6.38
C ASP A 105 11.24 12.39 -7.17
N TYR A 106 10.25 11.52 -7.32
CA TYR A 106 9.05 11.80 -8.11
C TYR A 106 7.78 11.23 -7.47
N LEU A 107 6.63 11.69 -7.96
CA LEU A 107 5.33 11.20 -7.54
C LEU A 107 4.93 9.99 -8.39
N LEU A 108 4.63 8.87 -7.73
CA LEU A 108 3.89 7.77 -8.37
C LEU A 108 2.49 8.25 -8.69
N GLN A 109 2.17 8.24 -9.98
CA GLN A 109 0.90 8.70 -10.49
C GLN A 109 -0.16 7.60 -10.44
N CYS A 110 -1.25 7.86 -9.73
CA CYS A 110 -2.39 6.96 -9.65
C CYS A 110 -3.68 7.72 -9.93
N PHE A 111 -4.77 6.98 -10.07
CA PHE A 111 -6.12 7.54 -10.12
C PHE A 111 -7.11 6.66 -9.38
N ILE A 112 -8.19 7.29 -8.94
CA ILE A 112 -9.30 6.68 -8.21
C ILE A 112 -10.56 6.75 -9.07
N LYS A 113 -11.10 5.59 -9.43
CA LYS A 113 -12.43 5.43 -10.03
C LYS A 113 -13.45 5.16 -8.92
N ARG A 114 -14.45 6.02 -8.77
CA ARG A 114 -15.53 5.85 -7.78
C ARG A 114 -16.76 5.25 -8.45
N ASN A 115 -17.36 4.26 -7.82
CA ASN A 115 -18.72 3.83 -8.14
C ASN A 115 -19.68 4.27 -7.03
N ARG A 116 -20.61 5.17 -7.36
CA ARG A 116 -21.57 5.72 -6.40
C ARG A 116 -22.69 4.74 -6.03
N SER A 117 -23.08 3.84 -6.93
CA SER A 117 -24.18 2.90 -6.66
C SER A 117 -23.75 1.86 -5.62
N THR A 118 -22.56 1.30 -5.79
CA THR A 118 -21.98 0.29 -4.88
C THR A 118 -21.23 0.92 -3.70
N GLN A 119 -21.02 2.24 -3.71
CA GLN A 119 -20.20 2.96 -2.75
C GLN A 119 -18.76 2.41 -2.69
N THR A 120 -18.22 2.02 -3.85
CA THR A 120 -16.86 1.49 -3.98
C THR A 120 -15.91 2.48 -4.66
N TYR A 121 -14.63 2.29 -4.38
CA TYR A 121 -13.53 3.14 -4.84
C TYR A 121 -12.41 2.21 -5.28
N HIS A 122 -11.91 2.37 -6.49
CA HIS A 122 -10.85 1.53 -7.04
C HIS A 122 -9.64 2.41 -7.35
N LEU A 123 -8.49 2.05 -6.81
CA LEU A 123 -7.20 2.69 -7.04
C LEU A 123 -6.46 1.97 -8.15
N TYR A 124 -5.94 2.74 -9.10
CA TYR A 124 -5.13 2.25 -10.20
C TYR A 124 -3.85 3.06 -10.32
N LEU A 125 -2.74 2.39 -10.63
CA LEU A 125 -1.50 3.03 -11.08
C LEU A 125 -1.68 3.49 -12.54
N SER A 126 -1.35 4.75 -12.84
CA SER A 126 -1.28 5.26 -14.21
C SER A 126 -0.09 4.66 -14.93
N LEU A 127 -0.29 4.12 -16.14
CA LEU A 127 0.78 3.58 -16.98
C LEU A 127 1.18 4.58 -18.07
N THR A 128 0.26 5.48 -18.42
CA THR A 128 0.47 6.59 -19.32
C THR A 128 0.06 7.90 -18.68
N ASN A 129 0.52 9.01 -19.25
CA ASN A 129 0.07 10.35 -18.84
C ASN A 129 -1.38 10.66 -19.26
N ALA A 130 -2.03 9.76 -20.02
CA ALA A 130 -3.40 9.93 -20.48
C ALA A 130 -4.42 9.47 -19.43
N LEU A 131 -5.42 10.32 -19.16
CA LEU A 131 -6.51 10.01 -18.23
C LEU A 131 -7.48 8.93 -18.73
N ALA A 132 -7.35 8.50 -20.00
CA ALA A 132 -8.15 7.44 -20.61
C ALA A 132 -7.58 6.02 -20.37
N ASP A 133 -6.47 5.91 -19.64
CA ASP A 133 -5.81 4.64 -19.35
C ASP A 133 -6.62 3.79 -18.35
N ASP A 134 -6.69 2.48 -18.60
CA ASP A 134 -7.27 1.53 -17.66
C ASP A 134 -6.35 1.26 -16.46
N GLY A 135 -5.06 1.54 -16.61
CA GLY A 135 -4.08 1.49 -15.53
C GLY A 135 -3.85 0.08 -14.96
N LYS A 136 -2.99 -0.02 -13.95
CA LYS A 136 -2.84 -1.26 -13.15
C LYS A 136 -3.66 -1.12 -11.87
N PHE A 137 -4.65 -1.99 -11.69
CA PHE A 137 -5.42 -2.06 -10.44
C PHE A 137 -4.49 -2.35 -9.24
N LEU A 138 -4.69 -1.61 -8.15
CA LEU A 138 -3.89 -1.72 -6.92
C LEU A 138 -4.73 -2.10 -5.70
N LEU A 139 -5.79 -1.34 -5.43
CA LEU A 139 -6.59 -1.45 -4.20
C LEU A 139 -8.05 -1.16 -4.50
N ALA A 140 -8.92 -1.74 -3.69
CA ALA A 140 -10.32 -1.40 -3.68
C ALA A 140 -10.75 -1.02 -2.27
N ALA A 141 -11.71 -0.11 -2.17
CA ALA A 141 -12.33 0.26 -0.92
C ALA A 141 -13.84 0.34 -1.03
N ARG A 142 -14.54 -0.04 0.04
CA ARG A 142 -16.00 0.06 0.14
C ARG A 142 -16.40 0.90 1.34
N LYS A 143 -17.22 1.93 1.11
CA LYS A 143 -17.81 2.76 2.17
C LYS A 143 -18.99 2.01 2.82
N CYS A 144 -18.94 1.92 4.13
CA CYS A 144 -19.96 1.32 4.99
C CYS A 144 -20.39 2.34 6.03
N ARG A 145 -21.57 2.93 5.84
CA ARG A 145 -22.17 3.85 6.82
C ARG A 145 -22.70 3.06 8.02
N ARG A 146 -22.40 3.54 9.23
CA ARG A 146 -22.97 3.07 10.51
C ARG A 146 -23.67 4.24 11.20
N ALA A 147 -24.44 3.95 12.24
CA ALA A 147 -25.18 4.97 12.99
C ALA A 147 -24.28 6.10 13.54
N THR A 148 -23.07 5.77 13.99
CA THR A 148 -22.18 6.74 14.68
C THR A 148 -20.89 7.07 13.92
N CYS A 149 -20.63 6.40 12.80
CA CYS A 149 -19.40 6.56 12.03
C CYS A 149 -19.52 5.98 10.61
N THR A 150 -18.60 6.38 9.73
CA THR A 150 -18.39 5.76 8.43
C THR A 150 -17.11 4.90 8.50
N ASP A 151 -17.20 3.63 8.12
CA ASP A 151 -16.04 2.78 7.86
C ASP A 151 -15.78 2.74 6.34
N TYR A 152 -14.53 2.82 5.89
CA TYR A 152 -14.11 2.39 4.56
C TYR A 152 -13.22 1.17 4.72
N ILE A 153 -13.66 0.02 4.23
CA ILE A 153 -12.88 -1.23 4.24
C ILE A 153 -11.99 -1.22 3.01
N ILE A 154 -10.69 -1.46 3.16
CA ILE A 154 -9.69 -1.45 2.08
C ILE A 154 -9.14 -2.86 1.88
N SER A 155 -9.15 -3.34 0.64
CA SER A 155 -8.79 -4.70 0.23
C SER A 155 -7.89 -4.69 -1.01
N LEU A 156 -7.11 -5.76 -1.19
CA LEU A 156 -6.33 -6.03 -2.39
C LEU A 156 -7.20 -6.40 -3.60
N HIS A 157 -8.42 -6.90 -3.38
CA HIS A 157 -9.31 -7.35 -4.43
C HIS A 157 -10.69 -6.68 -4.30
N SER A 158 -11.35 -6.42 -5.43
CA SER A 158 -12.69 -5.83 -5.48
C SER A 158 -13.79 -6.76 -4.98
N ASP A 159 -13.59 -8.07 -5.16
CA ASP A 159 -14.65 -9.06 -5.08
C ASP A 159 -14.95 -9.47 -3.63
N ASP A 160 -13.94 -9.39 -2.76
CA ASP A 160 -14.07 -9.68 -1.33
C ASP A 160 -13.64 -8.47 -0.48
N MET A 161 -14.66 -7.84 0.11
CA MET A 161 -14.54 -6.67 1.00
C MET A 161 -14.83 -7.03 2.46
N SER A 162 -14.76 -8.30 2.83
CA SER A 162 -14.99 -8.74 4.19
C SER A 162 -13.74 -8.52 5.06
N LYS A 163 -13.94 -8.18 6.34
CA LYS A 163 -12.84 -7.98 7.30
C LYS A 163 -12.10 -9.28 7.66
N GLY A 164 -12.70 -10.43 7.37
CA GLY A 164 -12.10 -11.75 7.61
C GLY A 164 -11.40 -12.33 6.38
N SER A 165 -11.43 -11.61 5.25
CA SER A 165 -10.74 -12.01 4.03
C SER A 165 -9.22 -12.00 4.22
N SER A 166 -8.52 -12.93 3.58
CA SER A 166 -7.07 -12.86 3.42
C SER A 166 -6.62 -11.64 2.61
N THR A 167 -7.53 -11.01 1.87
CA THR A 167 -7.24 -9.86 1.00
C THR A 167 -7.42 -8.50 1.70
N TYR A 168 -7.96 -8.51 2.93
CA TYR A 168 -8.16 -7.32 3.74
C TYR A 168 -6.82 -6.69 4.14
N LEU A 169 -6.67 -5.39 3.87
CA LEU A 169 -5.46 -4.65 4.21
C LEU A 169 -5.63 -3.68 5.38
N GLY A 170 -6.85 -3.21 5.64
CA GLY A 170 -7.08 -2.18 6.63
C GLY A 170 -8.40 -1.44 6.45
N LYS A 171 -8.58 -0.40 7.25
CA LYS A 171 -9.85 0.34 7.33
C LYS A 171 -9.63 1.79 7.71
N LEU A 172 -10.31 2.71 7.04
CA LEU A 172 -10.48 4.09 7.50
C LEU A 172 -11.78 4.22 8.30
N ARG A 173 -11.74 4.86 9.46
CA ARG A 173 -12.95 5.13 10.26
C ARG A 173 -13.10 6.62 10.51
N SER A 174 -14.27 7.19 10.21
CA SER A 174 -14.63 8.56 10.58
C SER A 174 -15.16 8.64 12.01
N ASN A 175 -15.12 9.82 12.60
CA ASN A 175 -16.03 10.21 13.67
C ASN A 175 -17.42 10.52 13.10
N PHE A 176 -18.38 10.76 13.99
CA PHE A 176 -19.76 11.08 13.62
C PHE A 176 -19.88 12.32 12.72
N LEU A 177 -19.09 13.35 12.98
CA LEU A 177 -19.13 14.62 12.22
C LEU A 177 -18.41 14.56 10.85
N GLY A 178 -17.63 13.51 10.59
CA GLY A 178 -16.80 13.42 9.38
C GLY A 178 -15.60 14.39 9.39
N THR A 179 -15.17 14.85 10.56
CA THR A 179 -14.08 15.83 10.73
C THR A 179 -12.79 15.19 11.21
N LYS A 180 -12.86 14.01 11.83
CA LYS A 180 -11.70 13.24 12.29
C LYS A 180 -11.78 11.83 11.74
N PHE A 181 -10.66 11.29 11.30
CA PHE A 181 -10.56 9.93 10.80
C PHE A 181 -9.34 9.22 11.38
N ILE A 182 -9.43 7.90 11.49
CA ILE A 182 -8.36 7.02 11.93
C ILE A 182 -8.13 5.96 10.85
N VAL A 183 -6.89 5.81 10.42
CA VAL A 183 -6.47 4.75 9.50
C VAL A 183 -5.97 3.57 10.33
N TYR A 184 -6.56 2.41 10.10
CA TYR A 184 -6.16 1.15 10.72
C TYR A 184 -5.51 0.23 9.70
N ASP A 185 -4.31 -0.26 10.00
CA ASP A 185 -3.71 -1.40 9.31
C ASP A 185 -4.29 -2.72 9.84
N GLY A 186 -4.47 -3.70 8.96
CA GLY A 186 -4.87 -5.07 9.28
C GLY A 186 -3.73 -5.91 9.85
N GLN A 187 -2.48 -5.52 9.58
CA GLN A 187 -1.26 -6.19 10.05
C GLN A 187 -0.39 -5.22 10.86
N PRO A 188 0.45 -5.74 11.80
CA PRO A 188 1.31 -4.88 12.59
C PRO A 188 2.34 -4.18 11.69
N PRO A 189 2.42 -2.83 11.69
CA PRO A 189 3.33 -2.09 10.82
C PRO A 189 4.81 -2.22 11.19
N HIS A 190 5.12 -2.59 12.43
CA HIS A 190 6.46 -2.85 12.94
C HIS A 190 6.41 -3.84 14.11
N ALA A 191 7.56 -4.45 14.43
CA ALA A 191 7.69 -5.34 15.58
C ALA A 191 7.33 -4.59 16.89
N GLY A 192 6.34 -5.09 17.62
CA GLY A 192 5.87 -4.47 18.87
C GLY A 192 4.69 -3.48 18.72
N ALA A 193 4.12 -3.32 17.51
CA ALA A 193 2.96 -2.46 17.31
C ALA A 193 1.77 -2.85 18.22
N LYS A 194 1.19 -1.84 18.90
CA LYS A 194 0.07 -2.06 19.82
C LYS A 194 -1.25 -2.12 19.05
N MET A 195 -1.95 -3.25 19.19
CA MET A 195 -3.29 -3.40 18.60
C MET A 195 -4.31 -2.55 19.35
N THR A 196 -5.07 -1.72 18.62
CA THR A 196 -6.21 -1.00 19.21
C THR A 196 -7.36 -1.98 19.44
N ARG A 197 -7.68 -2.24 20.72
CA ARG A 197 -8.82 -3.09 21.08
C ARG A 197 -10.12 -2.34 20.81
N SER A 198 -10.89 -2.77 19.82
CA SER A 198 -12.25 -2.25 19.54
C SER A 198 -13.29 -3.31 19.90
N ARG A 199 -14.39 -2.92 20.56
CA ARG A 199 -15.49 -3.83 20.95
C ARG A 199 -16.09 -4.61 19.76
N SER A 200 -15.89 -4.16 18.51
CA SER A 200 -16.37 -4.84 17.31
C SER A 200 -15.57 -6.07 16.87
N THR A 201 -14.40 -6.37 17.48
CA THR A 201 -13.63 -7.59 17.14
C THR A 201 -14.17 -8.83 17.83
N ARG A 202 -15.06 -8.69 18.82
CA ARG A 202 -15.60 -9.83 19.59
C ARG A 202 -16.55 -10.73 18.78
N LEU A 203 -17.24 -10.20 17.76
CA LEU A 203 -18.23 -10.98 17.00
C LEU A 203 -17.67 -11.87 15.89
N ALA A 204 -16.40 -11.69 15.49
CA ALA A 204 -15.82 -12.49 14.40
C ALA A 204 -15.23 -13.84 14.86
N ASN A 205 -15.12 -14.08 16.17
CA ASN A 205 -14.45 -15.26 16.73
C ASN A 205 -15.39 -16.45 17.05
N LEU A 206 -16.65 -16.42 16.65
CA LEU A 206 -17.61 -17.47 17.06
C LEU A 206 -17.62 -18.73 16.16
N LYS A 207 -16.84 -18.82 15.07
CA LYS A 207 -16.87 -20.00 14.18
C LYS A 207 -15.53 -20.49 13.62
N GLN A 208 -14.37 -20.12 14.17
CA GLN A 208 -13.11 -20.65 13.63
C GLN A 208 -12.03 -20.89 14.70
N VAL A 209 -11.90 -22.16 15.09
CA VAL A 209 -10.79 -22.69 15.91
C VAL A 209 -9.59 -22.93 14.99
N SER A 210 -8.93 -21.85 14.55
CA SER A 210 -7.60 -21.96 13.94
C SER A 210 -6.71 -20.85 14.49
N PRO A 211 -5.40 -21.09 14.69
CA PRO A 211 -4.47 -20.10 15.22
C PRO A 211 -4.13 -19.09 14.12
N ARG A 212 -5.12 -18.32 13.66
CA ARG A 212 -4.90 -17.14 12.83
C ARG A 212 -4.47 -16.03 13.77
N ILE A 213 -3.32 -15.40 13.51
CA ILE A 213 -2.96 -14.14 14.18
C ILE A 213 -4.16 -13.21 13.98
N PRO A 214 -4.79 -12.69 15.05
CA PRO A 214 -6.01 -11.90 14.88
C PRO A 214 -5.68 -10.71 13.99
N PHE A 215 -6.41 -10.57 12.87
CA PHE A 215 -6.38 -9.36 12.05
C PHE A 215 -6.64 -8.17 12.97
N GLY A 216 -5.58 -7.44 13.27
CA GLY A 216 -5.59 -6.38 14.26
C GLY A 216 -6.11 -5.09 13.62
N ASN A 217 -6.60 -4.18 14.45
CA ASN A 217 -6.74 -2.79 14.03
C ASN A 217 -5.57 -2.04 14.63
N TYR A 218 -4.51 -1.82 13.85
CA TYR A 218 -3.33 -1.04 14.27
C TYR A 218 -3.48 0.39 13.76
N SER A 219 -3.59 1.38 14.64
CA SER A 219 -3.63 2.79 14.20
C SER A 219 -2.30 3.15 13.53
N VAL A 220 -2.37 3.68 12.32
CA VAL A 220 -1.18 4.07 11.55
C VAL A 220 -1.19 5.54 11.13
N ALA A 221 -2.35 6.20 11.19
CA ALA A 221 -2.48 7.62 10.95
C ALA A 221 -3.81 8.18 11.50
N HIS A 222 -3.78 9.45 11.89
CA HIS A 222 -4.93 10.26 12.24
C HIS A 222 -5.10 11.42 11.27
N ILE A 223 -6.31 11.66 10.79
CA ILE A 223 -6.64 12.74 9.87
C ILE A 223 -7.63 13.67 10.55
N SER A 224 -7.35 14.96 10.60
CA SER A 224 -8.24 15.99 11.12
C SER A 224 -8.50 17.06 10.08
N TYR A 225 -9.75 17.53 10.07
CA TYR A 225 -10.19 18.69 9.30
C TYR A 225 -10.61 19.77 10.29
N GLU A 226 -10.06 20.98 10.14
CA GLU A 226 -10.46 22.11 10.96
C GLU A 226 -11.89 22.54 10.62
N LEU A 227 -12.65 22.88 11.66
CA LEU A 227 -13.98 23.44 11.55
C LEU A 227 -13.87 24.97 11.42
N ASN A 228 -14.49 25.54 10.41
CA ASN A 228 -14.58 26.99 10.26
C ASN A 228 -15.75 27.50 11.13
N VAL A 229 -15.52 27.69 12.44
CA VAL A 229 -16.60 28.03 13.40
C VAL A 229 -16.99 29.52 13.38
N LEU A 230 -16.25 30.39 12.70
CA LEU A 230 -16.39 31.86 12.79
C LEU A 230 -16.46 32.59 11.44
N GLY A 231 -17.00 31.94 10.40
CA GLY A 231 -17.26 32.61 9.12
C GLY A 231 -16.02 33.03 8.32
N SER A 232 -14.83 32.59 8.72
CA SER A 232 -13.59 32.79 7.95
C SER A 232 -13.70 32.01 6.64
N ARG A 233 -13.92 32.75 5.54
CA ARG A 233 -13.89 32.22 4.17
C ARG A 233 -12.46 31.84 3.83
N GLY A 234 -12.08 30.59 4.10
CA GLY A 234 -10.75 30.06 3.84
C GLY A 234 -10.78 28.62 3.34
N PRO A 235 -9.76 28.19 2.57
CA PRO A 235 -9.59 26.79 2.19
C PRO A 235 -9.58 25.87 3.42
N ARG A 236 -10.27 24.73 3.33
CA ARG A 236 -10.34 23.74 4.43
C ARG A 236 -8.93 23.34 4.85
N ARG A 237 -8.62 23.49 6.14
CA ARG A 237 -7.34 23.05 6.71
C ARG A 237 -7.42 21.58 7.09
N MET A 238 -6.44 20.82 6.63
CA MET A 238 -6.34 19.38 6.79
C MET A 238 -4.96 19.04 7.35
N GLN A 239 -4.96 18.24 8.41
CA GLN A 239 -3.75 17.74 9.05
C GLN A 239 -3.82 16.21 9.10
N CYS A 240 -2.70 15.56 8.79
CA CYS A 240 -2.54 14.12 8.88
C CYS A 240 -1.33 13.81 9.76
N VAL A 241 -1.55 13.19 10.91
CA VAL A 241 -0.50 12.70 11.81
C VAL A 241 -0.23 11.25 11.44
N MET A 242 1.00 10.94 11.03
CA MET A 242 1.38 9.62 10.52
C MET A 242 2.04 8.79 11.64
N ASP A 243 1.26 8.21 12.56
CA ASP A 243 1.74 7.48 13.76
C ASP A 243 2.84 6.45 13.51
N SER A 244 2.82 5.87 12.31
CA SER A 244 3.76 4.85 11.87
C SER A 244 5.02 5.38 11.19
N ILE A 245 5.18 6.69 11.00
CA ILE A 245 6.31 7.30 10.28
C ILE A 245 6.94 8.39 11.15
N PRO A 246 8.24 8.29 11.49
CA PRO A 246 8.92 9.32 12.25
C PRO A 246 9.12 10.59 11.42
N ALA A 247 9.21 11.73 12.09
CA ALA A 247 9.48 13.03 11.47
C ALA A 247 10.82 13.01 10.71
N SER A 248 11.85 12.37 11.28
CA SER A 248 13.17 12.18 10.66
C SER A 248 13.15 11.48 9.30
N ALA A 249 12.06 10.79 8.92
CA ALA A 249 11.94 10.12 7.63
C ALA A 249 12.16 11.08 6.45
N ILE A 250 11.69 12.33 6.56
CA ILE A 250 11.80 13.33 5.48
C ILE A 250 13.21 13.89 5.30
N GLU A 251 14.10 13.67 6.26
CA GLU A 251 15.47 14.15 6.20
C GLU A 251 16.30 13.35 5.18
N SER A 252 17.46 13.89 4.81
CA SER A 252 18.39 13.22 3.91
C SER A 252 18.87 11.91 4.54
N GLY A 253 18.52 10.77 3.94
CA GLY A 253 18.84 9.44 4.48
C GLY A 253 17.87 8.94 5.57
N GLY A 254 16.82 9.69 5.90
CA GLY A 254 15.78 9.26 6.83
C GLY A 254 15.07 7.99 6.35
N VAL A 255 14.60 7.12 7.24
CA VAL A 255 14.00 5.82 6.88
C VAL A 255 12.54 5.75 7.33
N ALA A 256 11.66 5.31 6.42
CA ALA A 256 10.26 5.08 6.73
C ALA A 256 10.02 3.57 6.92
N PRO A 257 9.13 3.16 7.85
CA PRO A 257 8.86 1.75 8.04
C PRO A 257 8.36 1.08 6.75
N THR A 258 9.06 0.03 6.35
CA THR A 258 8.81 -0.68 5.09
C THR A 258 8.44 -2.12 5.42
N GLN A 259 7.16 -2.47 5.21
CA GLN A 259 6.70 -3.85 5.36
C GLN A 259 7.23 -4.69 4.20
N THR A 260 7.99 -5.75 4.49
CA THR A 260 8.60 -6.62 3.47
C THR A 260 7.70 -7.78 3.07
N GLU A 261 6.83 -8.25 3.96
CA GLU A 261 5.93 -9.37 3.72
C GLU A 261 4.58 -9.21 4.43
N PHE A 262 3.54 -9.81 3.88
CA PHE A 262 2.28 -10.01 4.59
C PHE A 262 2.41 -11.22 5.51
N LEU A 263 2.06 -11.05 6.79
CA LEU A 263 1.99 -12.15 7.75
C LEU A 263 0.72 -12.98 7.49
N PHE A 264 0.79 -13.91 6.55
CA PHE A 264 -0.27 -14.90 6.34
C PHE A 264 -0.02 -16.11 7.25
N SER A 265 -1.02 -16.49 8.05
CA SER A 265 -1.03 -17.79 8.72
C SER A 265 -1.16 -18.90 7.66
N ASN A 266 -0.05 -19.43 7.18
CA ASN A 266 -0.05 -20.74 6.53
C ASN A 266 -0.34 -21.80 7.60
N ALA A 267 -1.39 -22.59 7.41
CA ALA A 267 -1.73 -23.71 8.28
C ALA A 267 -0.67 -24.83 8.29
N ASP A 268 0.29 -24.82 7.35
CA ASP A 268 1.29 -25.88 7.18
C ASP A 268 2.71 -25.48 7.58
N SER A 269 2.87 -24.49 8.45
CA SER A 269 4.17 -24.13 9.01
C SER A 269 4.09 -24.22 10.52
N PHE A 270 4.23 -25.44 11.04
CA PHE A 270 4.53 -25.63 12.46
C PHE A 270 5.78 -24.81 12.79
N PRO A 271 5.75 -23.93 13.80
CA PRO A 271 6.98 -23.35 14.32
C PRO A 271 7.77 -24.51 14.91
N SER A 272 8.86 -24.89 14.25
CA SER A 272 9.83 -25.83 14.82
C SER A 272 10.31 -25.24 16.13
N ILE A 273 9.82 -25.81 17.24
CA ILE A 273 10.30 -25.56 18.59
C ILE A 273 11.81 -25.87 18.55
N PRO A 274 12.71 -24.90 18.86
CA PRO A 274 14.11 -25.22 18.95
C PRO A 274 14.32 -26.05 20.22
N PHE A 275 14.34 -27.37 20.04
CA PHE A 275 14.83 -28.30 21.06
C PHE A 275 16.33 -28.04 21.30
N PHE A 276 16.68 -28.03 22.57
CA PHE A 276 17.98 -27.71 23.16
C PHE A 276 19.18 -28.52 22.61
N ARG A 277 20.38 -27.89 22.79
CA ARG A 277 21.79 -28.35 22.66
C ARG A 277 22.44 -28.10 21.28
N SER A 278 23.67 -27.60 21.16
CA SER A 278 24.70 -27.15 22.11
C SER A 278 25.67 -26.18 21.42
N LYS A 279 26.47 -25.46 22.22
CA LYS A 279 27.48 -24.44 21.93
C LYS A 279 28.36 -24.70 20.68
N SER A 280 28.60 -23.67 19.86
CA SER A 280 29.96 -23.13 19.57
C SER A 280 29.95 -22.05 18.47
N ASN A 281 30.38 -20.86 18.87
CA ASN A 281 31.10 -19.78 18.18
C ASN A 281 30.85 -19.36 16.71
N ARG A 282 30.52 -18.07 16.64
CA ARG A 282 31.11 -17.03 15.77
C ARG A 282 30.50 -16.88 14.38
N SER A 283 29.45 -16.06 14.31
CA SER A 283 29.19 -15.24 13.13
C SER A 283 28.75 -13.84 13.56
N GLU A 284 29.12 -12.86 12.75
CA GLU A 284 29.50 -11.51 13.13
C GLU A 284 28.32 -10.64 13.58
N LYS A 285 28.50 -9.98 14.73
CA LYS A 285 27.66 -8.88 15.19
C LYS A 285 27.82 -7.69 14.23
N PHE A 286 26.88 -7.51 13.32
CA PHE A 286 26.57 -6.16 12.87
C PHE A 286 25.83 -5.45 14.01
N LEU A 287 26.47 -4.41 14.52
CA LEU A 287 26.15 -3.68 15.74
C LEU A 287 24.77 -3.00 15.65
N SER A 288 23.73 -3.65 16.16
CA SER A 288 22.58 -2.93 16.70
C SER A 288 22.90 -2.54 18.14
N GLY A 289 23.69 -1.48 18.31
CA GLY A 289 23.78 -0.76 19.59
C GLY A 289 22.43 -0.09 19.90
N PRO A 290 22.10 0.17 21.17
CA PRO A 290 20.90 0.89 21.54
C PRO A 290 21.03 2.34 21.06
N LEU A 291 20.55 2.62 19.85
CA LEU A 291 20.51 3.98 19.33
C LEU A 291 19.54 4.80 20.17
N ALA A 292 20.06 5.94 20.61
CA ALA A 292 19.45 6.88 21.52
C ALA A 292 17.97 7.12 21.20
N CYS A 293 17.15 7.08 22.26
CA CYS A 293 15.84 7.70 22.32
C CYS A 293 16.02 9.22 22.19
N GLN A 294 16.32 9.70 20.98
CA GLN A 294 15.92 11.03 20.57
C GLN A 294 14.38 11.00 20.57
N LYS A 295 13.72 12.03 21.10
CA LYS A 295 12.27 12.22 20.95
C LYS A 295 11.99 12.50 19.48
N ASP A 296 12.05 11.47 18.66
CA ASP A 296 11.77 11.59 17.24
C ASP A 296 10.26 11.84 17.12
N GLY A 297 9.90 13.03 16.65
CA GLY A 297 8.50 13.42 16.49
C GLY A 297 7.79 12.49 15.50
N VAL A 298 6.46 12.52 15.50
CA VAL A 298 5.69 11.83 14.46
C VAL A 298 5.58 12.73 13.24
N LEU A 299 5.68 12.17 12.03
CA LEU A 299 5.51 12.95 10.81
C LEU A 299 4.10 13.55 10.75
N VAL A 300 4.03 14.88 10.73
CA VAL A 300 2.79 15.63 10.50
C VAL A 300 2.77 16.15 9.07
N LEU A 301 1.73 15.83 8.31
CA LEU A 301 1.44 16.39 6.99
C LEU A 301 0.31 17.42 7.09
N ARG A 302 0.41 18.50 6.33
CA ARG A 302 -0.62 19.55 6.25
C ARG A 302 -0.95 19.91 4.82
N ASN A 303 -2.15 20.42 4.58
CA ASN A 303 -2.48 20.95 3.26
C ASN A 303 -1.57 22.14 2.91
N LYS A 304 -1.03 22.12 1.69
CA LYS A 304 -0.29 23.25 1.13
C LYS A 304 -1.22 24.44 1.00
N ALA A 305 -0.78 25.61 1.46
CA ALA A 305 -1.52 26.85 1.25
C ALA A 305 -1.59 27.16 -0.25
N PRO A 306 -2.77 27.56 -0.78
CA PRO A 306 -2.86 27.99 -2.17
C PRO A 306 -2.05 29.26 -2.40
N ARG A 307 -1.62 29.47 -3.64
CA ARG A 307 -0.97 30.72 -4.05
C ARG A 307 -1.98 31.60 -4.78
N TRP A 308 -1.85 32.91 -4.61
CA TRP A 308 -2.64 33.85 -5.39
C TRP A 308 -2.22 33.78 -6.85
N HIS A 309 -3.18 33.65 -7.75
CA HIS A 309 -2.95 33.65 -9.19
C HIS A 309 -3.57 34.92 -9.79
N GLU A 310 -2.72 35.90 -10.14
CA GLU A 310 -3.16 37.24 -10.57
C GLU A 310 -4.08 37.20 -11.79
N GLN A 311 -3.76 36.43 -12.83
CA GLN A 311 -4.57 36.40 -14.06
C GLN A 311 -5.97 35.80 -13.85
N LEU A 312 -6.11 34.88 -12.89
CA LEU A 312 -7.38 34.20 -12.61
C LEU A 312 -8.12 34.81 -11.41
N GLN A 313 -7.49 35.77 -10.71
CA GLN A 313 -7.97 36.39 -9.48
C GLN A 313 -8.47 35.33 -8.46
N CYS A 314 -7.73 34.22 -8.33
CA CYS A 314 -8.09 33.08 -7.48
C CYS A 314 -6.92 32.61 -6.62
N TRP A 315 -7.25 32.07 -5.45
CA TRP A 315 -6.34 31.23 -4.68
C TRP A 315 -6.30 29.83 -5.28
N CYS A 316 -5.16 29.46 -5.85
CA CYS A 316 -5.06 28.28 -6.70
C CYS A 316 -3.76 27.50 -6.37
N LEU A 317 -3.84 26.16 -6.46
CA LEU A 317 -2.70 25.25 -6.32
C LEU A 317 -2.24 24.82 -7.71
N ASN A 318 -0.94 24.67 -7.92
CA ASN A 318 -0.40 24.18 -9.18
C ASN A 318 -0.37 22.65 -9.19
N PHE A 319 -1.29 22.04 -9.94
CA PHE A 319 -1.38 20.59 -10.13
C PHE A 319 -0.69 20.10 -11.40
N HIS A 320 0.04 20.96 -12.14
CA HIS A 320 0.77 20.61 -13.36
C HIS A 320 -0.10 19.88 -14.39
N GLY A 321 -1.35 20.33 -14.57
CA GLY A 321 -2.31 19.71 -15.49
C GLY A 321 -2.91 18.38 -15.02
N ARG A 322 -2.48 17.82 -13.88
CA ARG A 322 -3.03 16.57 -13.33
C ARG A 322 -4.47 16.71 -12.83
N VAL A 323 -4.87 17.91 -12.42
CA VAL A 323 -6.21 18.20 -11.89
C VAL A 323 -6.86 19.24 -12.79
N THR A 324 -8.01 18.88 -13.35
CA THR A 324 -8.69 19.69 -14.38
C THR A 324 -10.05 20.22 -13.94
N VAL A 325 -10.63 19.68 -12.86
CA VAL A 325 -11.96 20.07 -12.38
C VAL A 325 -11.86 20.71 -11.00
N ALA A 326 -12.33 21.95 -10.87
CA ALA A 326 -12.42 22.65 -9.59
C ALA A 326 -13.29 21.88 -8.59
N SER A 327 -12.80 21.72 -7.37
CA SER A 327 -13.46 20.95 -6.32
C SER A 327 -12.83 21.22 -4.96
N VAL A 328 -13.64 21.29 -3.91
CA VAL A 328 -13.19 21.35 -2.49
C VAL A 328 -12.38 20.14 -2.03
N LYS A 329 -12.28 19.12 -2.89
CA LYS A 329 -11.49 17.91 -2.67
C LYS A 329 -10.08 18.01 -3.24
N ASN A 330 -9.76 19.06 -3.99
CA ASN A 330 -8.44 19.22 -4.58
C ASN A 330 -7.48 19.72 -3.51
N PHE A 331 -6.44 18.97 -3.20
CA PHE A 331 -5.44 19.36 -2.21
C PHE A 331 -4.07 18.77 -2.52
N GLN A 332 -3.04 19.40 -1.97
CA GLN A 332 -1.68 18.89 -1.90
C GLN A 332 -1.29 18.82 -0.42
N LEU A 333 -0.64 17.73 0.02
CA LEU A 333 -0.07 17.62 1.35
C LEU A 333 1.44 17.77 1.28
N VAL A 334 1.99 18.49 2.26
CA VAL A 334 3.42 18.70 2.48
C VAL A 334 3.75 18.42 3.94
N ALA A 335 5.02 18.17 4.26
CA ALA A 335 5.44 18.01 5.65
C ALA A 335 5.26 19.32 6.43
N SER A 336 4.82 19.21 7.69
CA SER A 336 4.73 20.36 8.61
C SER A 336 6.12 20.88 8.95
N PRO A 337 6.35 22.19 9.03
CA PRO A 337 7.61 22.79 9.50
C PRO A 337 7.85 22.54 10.99
N GLU A 338 6.87 22.00 11.72
CA GLU A 338 7.08 21.52 13.10
C GLU A 338 7.94 20.24 13.15
N ASN A 339 8.16 19.58 12.01
CA ASN A 339 9.00 18.38 11.92
C ASN A 339 10.52 18.69 11.85
N GLY A 340 10.94 19.96 11.91
CA GLY A 340 12.36 20.37 11.86
C GLY A 340 12.58 21.75 11.23
N PRO A 341 13.81 22.24 11.07
CA PRO A 341 14.07 23.51 10.40
C PRO A 341 13.49 23.48 8.98
N ALA A 342 12.72 24.52 8.62
CA ALA A 342 12.00 24.63 7.36
C ALA A 342 12.96 24.69 6.15
N GLY A 343 13.40 23.52 5.69
CA GLY A 343 14.16 23.35 4.44
C GLY A 343 13.27 23.07 3.23
N LEU A 344 13.88 23.03 2.04
CA LEU A 344 13.22 22.72 0.76
C LEU A 344 12.42 21.40 0.78
N GLU A 345 12.83 20.44 1.61
CA GLU A 345 12.13 19.16 1.82
C GLU A 345 10.69 19.34 2.34
N HIS A 346 10.43 20.38 3.14
CA HIS A 346 9.11 20.66 3.70
C HIS A 346 8.13 21.27 2.69
N GLU A 347 8.61 21.71 1.52
CA GLU A 347 7.75 22.22 0.44
C GLU A 347 7.41 21.17 -0.61
N LYS A 348 8.10 20.02 -0.57
CA LYS A 348 7.86 18.89 -1.49
C LYS A 348 6.47 18.30 -1.25
N ILE A 349 5.71 18.18 -2.34
CA ILE A 349 4.33 17.67 -2.32
C ILE A 349 4.36 16.17 -2.07
N ILE A 350 4.05 15.68 -0.88
CA ILE A 350 4.05 14.25 -0.55
C ILE A 350 2.84 13.52 -1.14
N LEU A 351 1.69 14.18 -1.17
CA LEU A 351 0.45 13.67 -1.76
C LEU A 351 -0.25 14.77 -2.54
N GLN A 352 -0.65 14.48 -3.77
CA GLN A 352 -1.46 15.33 -4.62
C GLN A 352 -2.76 14.61 -4.96
N PHE A 353 -3.90 15.23 -4.69
CA PHE A 353 -5.19 14.65 -5.00
C PHE A 353 -6.10 15.69 -5.64
N GLY A 354 -6.85 15.29 -6.67
CA GLY A 354 -7.85 16.18 -7.24
C GLY A 354 -8.77 15.55 -8.25
N LYS A 355 -9.83 16.28 -8.57
CA LYS A 355 -10.92 15.84 -9.44
C LYS A 355 -10.57 16.11 -10.91
N VAL A 356 -10.85 15.12 -11.75
CA VAL A 356 -10.71 15.23 -13.21
C VAL A 356 -12.01 14.90 -13.96
N GLY A 357 -12.95 14.22 -13.30
CA GLY A 357 -14.26 13.90 -13.86
C GLY A 357 -15.33 13.71 -12.79
N LYS A 358 -16.54 13.27 -13.20
CA LYS A 358 -17.67 13.06 -12.28
C LYS A 358 -17.34 12.07 -11.15
N ASP A 359 -16.64 11.01 -11.51
CA ASP A 359 -16.29 9.87 -10.65
C ASP A 359 -14.84 9.41 -10.85
N LEU A 360 -13.99 10.31 -11.36
CA LEU A 360 -12.57 10.07 -11.62
C LEU A 360 -11.73 11.16 -10.94
N PHE A 361 -10.68 10.74 -10.24
CA PHE A 361 -9.80 11.59 -9.45
C PHE A 361 -8.35 11.15 -9.64
N THR A 362 -7.41 12.07 -9.73
CA THR A 362 -5.98 11.75 -9.67
C THR A 362 -5.53 11.66 -8.22
N MET A 363 -4.59 10.75 -7.96
CA MET A 363 -3.93 10.57 -6.67
C MET A 363 -2.46 10.29 -6.96
N ASP A 364 -1.59 11.27 -6.73
CA ASP A 364 -0.16 11.09 -6.94
C ASP A 364 0.55 11.16 -5.58
N TYR A 365 1.41 10.19 -5.27
CA TYR A 365 2.06 10.10 -3.96
C TYR A 365 3.55 9.78 -4.07
N ARG A 366 4.31 10.08 -3.02
CA ARG A 366 5.73 9.73 -2.93
C ARG A 366 6.12 9.34 -1.52
N TYR A 367 7.39 9.01 -1.33
CA TYR A 367 8.01 8.87 -0.03
C TYR A 367 7.65 10.05 0.91
N PRO A 368 7.38 9.84 2.21
CA PRO A 368 7.54 8.60 2.99
C PRO A 368 6.28 7.72 3.06
N ILE A 369 5.20 8.05 2.34
CA ILE A 369 3.93 7.34 2.47
C ILE A 369 3.79 6.22 1.43
N SER A 370 2.99 5.21 1.78
CA SER A 370 2.61 4.09 0.90
C SER A 370 1.32 4.38 0.12
N ALA A 371 1.06 3.60 -0.93
CA ALA A 371 -0.20 3.68 -1.69
C ALA A 371 -1.42 3.46 -0.79
N PHE A 372 -1.33 2.52 0.16
CA PHE A 372 -2.38 2.26 1.14
C PHE A 372 -2.69 3.49 2.01
N GLN A 373 -1.65 4.12 2.57
CA GLN A 373 -1.82 5.33 3.38
C GLN A 373 -2.36 6.49 2.55
N ALA A 374 -1.79 6.75 1.37
CA ALA A 374 -2.23 7.78 0.44
C ALA A 374 -3.71 7.61 0.04
N PHE A 375 -4.11 6.37 -0.27
CA PHE A 375 -5.48 6.05 -0.63
C PHE A 375 -6.45 6.27 0.53
N ALA A 376 -6.10 5.81 1.74
CA ALA A 376 -6.89 6.04 2.94
C ALA A 376 -7.07 7.54 3.25
N ILE A 377 -6.01 8.33 3.08
CA ILE A 377 -6.07 9.79 3.22
C ILE A 377 -7.06 10.39 2.21
N CYS A 378 -6.97 10.01 0.94
CA CYS A 378 -7.87 10.51 -0.11
C CYS A 378 -9.32 10.09 0.13
N LEU A 379 -9.57 8.88 0.63
CA LEU A 379 -10.91 8.38 0.97
C LEU A 379 -11.62 9.29 2.00
N SER A 380 -10.89 9.87 2.95
CA SER A 380 -11.45 10.80 3.95
C SER A 380 -12.05 12.07 3.33
N SER A 381 -11.60 12.46 2.13
CA SER A 381 -12.11 13.65 1.42
C SER A 381 -13.48 13.43 0.77
N PHE A 382 -13.89 12.17 0.59
CA PHE A 382 -15.17 11.82 -0.03
C PHE A 382 -16.34 11.84 0.94
N ASP A 383 -16.08 11.83 2.26
CA ASP A 383 -17.17 11.92 3.22
C ASP A 383 -17.76 13.34 3.29
N THR A 384 -19.07 13.40 3.44
CA THR A 384 -19.79 14.65 3.64
C THR A 384 -19.50 15.15 5.05
N LYS A 385 -18.96 16.35 5.15
CA LYS A 385 -18.61 16.96 6.43
C LYS A 385 -19.72 17.91 6.82
N ILE A 386 -20.57 17.48 7.76
CA ILE A 386 -21.79 18.20 8.14
C ILE A 386 -21.49 19.62 8.66
N ALA A 387 -20.25 19.87 9.12
CA ALA A 387 -19.84 21.14 9.72
C ALA A 387 -18.75 21.91 8.95
N CYS A 388 -18.47 21.55 7.69
CA CYS A 388 -17.44 22.23 6.88
C CYS A 388 -17.96 22.81 5.55
N GLU A 389 -19.27 22.89 5.36
CA GLU A 389 -19.88 23.48 4.15
C GLU A 389 -19.90 25.01 4.17
#